data_AF-A0AAW2PIC0-F1
#
_entry.id   AF-A0AAW2PIC0-F1
#
_cell.length_a   1.000
_cell.length_b   1.000
_cell.length_c   1.000
_cell.angle_alpha   90.00
_cell.angle_beta   90.00
_cell.angle_gamma   90.00
#
_symmetry.space_group_name_H-M   'P 1'
#
loop_
_entity.id
_entity.type
_entity.pdbx_description
1 polymer ?
#
loop_
_entity_poly.entity_id
_entity_poly.type
_entity_poly.pdbx_seq_one_letter_code
_entity_poly.pdbx_strand_id
1 'polypeptide(L)' 'KVTKKHFVGQNALASTLLDLIHTDVCRPLNTPTKGGCSYFITFTDDHSRYDYVYIMRYKSEAFE' A
#
# COMPACT_ATOMS: atom_id res chain seq x y z
N LYS A 1 6.75 -4.59 14.28
CA LYS A 1 7.01 -4.72 12.82
C LYS A 1 6.26 -5.96 12.37
N VAL A 2 5.09 -5.81 11.74
CA VAL A 2 4.39 -6.96 11.15
C VAL A 2 5.11 -7.30 9.86
N THR A 3 5.72 -8.47 9.79
CA THR A 3 6.35 -8.98 8.58
C THR A 3 5.40 -10.04 8.05
N LYS A 4 4.67 -9.73 6.97
CA LYS A 4 4.02 -10.78 6.18
C LYS A 4 5.12 -11.73 5.70
N LYS A 5 4.84 -13.04 5.73
CA LYS A 5 5.73 -14.07 5.17
C LYS A 5 6.22 -13.59 3.80
N HIS A 6 7.50 -13.83 3.51
CA HIS A 6 8.02 -13.72 2.14
C HIS A 6 7.05 -14.48 1.24
N PHE A 7 6.50 -13.83 0.22
CA PHE A 7 5.68 -14.52 -0.76
C PHE A 7 6.59 -15.55 -1.43
N VAL A 8 6.43 -16.82 -1.06
CA VAL A 8 7.02 -17.95 -1.79
C VAL A 8 6.05 -18.26 -2.91
N GLY A 9 5.97 -17.34 -3.86
CA GLY A 9 5.41 -17.56 -5.18
C GLY A 9 6.54 -17.28 -6.14
N GLN A 10 6.67 -18.10 -7.18
CA GLN A 10 7.65 -17.94 -8.24
C GLN A 10 7.69 -16.49 -8.75
N ASN A 11 8.75 -16.07 -9.45
CA ASN A 11 8.83 -14.80 -10.18
C ASN A 11 7.79 -14.72 -11.33
N ALA A 12 6.54 -15.11 -11.07
CA ALA A 12 5.42 -15.09 -11.98
C ALA A 12 4.75 -13.73 -11.81
N LEU A 13 4.76 -12.96 -12.90
CA LEU A 13 3.95 -11.75 -13.01
C LEU A 13 2.47 -12.12 -12.87
N ALA A 14 1.70 -11.24 -12.23
CA ALA A 14 0.25 -11.35 -12.22
C ALA A 14 -0.27 -11.43 -13.67
N SER A 15 -1.04 -12.47 -13.96
CA SER A 15 -1.50 -12.76 -15.33
C SER A 15 -2.84 -12.10 -15.65
N THR A 16 -3.59 -11.70 -14.62
CA THR A 16 -4.89 -11.03 -14.75
C THR A 16 -4.97 -9.82 -13.83
N LEU A 17 -5.86 -8.88 -14.15
CA LEU A 17 -6.09 -7.68 -13.34
C LEU A 17 -6.45 -8.05 -11.90
N LEU A 18 -5.84 -7.35 -10.93
CA LEU A 18 -6.11 -7.47 -9.49
C LEU A 18 -5.76 -8.85 -8.89
N ASP A 19 -5.00 -9.68 -9.59
CA ASP A 19 -4.54 -11.00 -9.12
C ASP A 19 -3.50 -10.87 -7.99
N LEU A 20 -2.63 -9.84 -8.09
CA LEU A 20 -1.66 -9.51 -7.06
C LEU A 20 -1.58 -8.00 -6.86
N ILE A 21 -1.91 -7.56 -5.65
CA ILE A 21 -1.81 -6.16 -5.23
C ILE A 21 -0.72 -6.05 -4.15
N HIS A 22 0.29 -5.23 -4.44
CA HIS A 22 1.29 -4.81 -3.47
C HIS A 22 0.76 -3.62 -2.68
N THR A 23 0.76 -3.75 -1.36
CA THR A 23 0.28 -2.70 -0.46
C THR A 23 1.37 -2.30 0.51
N ASP A 24 1.62 -1.00 0.63
CA ASP A 24 2.57 -0.45 1.62
C ASP A 24 1.97 0.76 2.34
N VAL A 25 2.29 0.90 3.63
CA VAL A 25 1.88 2.02 4.46
C VAL A 25 3.12 2.85 4.77
N CYS A 26 3.06 4.13 4.43
CA CYS A 26 4.20 5.00 4.65
C CYS A 26 4.46 5.22 6.16
N ARG A 27 5.67 5.68 6.46
CA ARG A 27 5.99 6.23 7.78
C ARG A 27 5.28 7.59 7.96
N PRO A 28 5.11 8.06 9.21
CA PRO A 28 4.57 9.39 9.45
C PRO A 28 5.32 10.43 8.61
N LEU A 29 4.60 11.22 7.84
CA LEU A 29 5.16 12.34 7.07
C LEU A 29 5.72 13.37 8.04
N ASN A 30 6.92 13.89 7.74
CA ASN A 30 7.55 14.94 8.56
C ASN A 30 6.68 16.20 8.66
N THR A 31 5.98 16.52 7.58
CA THR A 31 5.04 17.63 7.51
C THR A 31 3.68 17.08 7.13
N PRO A 32 2.64 17.27 7.96
CA PRO A 32 1.28 16.85 7.60
C PRO A 32 0.78 17.64 6.38
N THR A 33 -0.18 17.05 5.67
CA THR A 33 -0.90 17.77 4.61
C THR A 33 -1.68 18.95 5.19
N LYS A 34 -2.16 19.87 4.34
CA LYS A 34 -3.07 20.95 4.76
C LYS A 34 -4.32 20.43 5.49
N GLY A 35 -4.73 19.19 5.20
CA GLY A 35 -5.85 18.51 5.85
C GLY A 35 -5.50 17.85 7.19
N GLY A 36 -4.25 17.91 7.65
CA GLY A 36 -3.79 17.25 8.87
C GLY A 36 -3.53 15.75 8.71
N CYS A 37 -3.32 15.28 7.48
CA CYS A 37 -3.02 13.88 7.22
C CYS A 37 -1.51 13.63 7.29
N SER A 38 -1.09 12.56 7.96
CA SER A 38 0.32 12.24 8.19
C SER A 38 0.72 10.88 7.64
N TYR A 39 -0.20 10.13 7.04
CA TYR A 39 0.06 8.82 6.47
C TYR A 39 -0.60 8.69 5.10
N PHE A 40 -0.12 7.74 4.30
CA PHE A 40 -0.77 7.25 3.11
C PHE A 40 -0.50 5.76 2.95
N ILE A 41 -1.39 5.09 2.24
CA ILE A 41 -1.26 3.69 1.83
C ILE A 41 -1.29 3.63 0.31
N THR A 42 -0.39 2.86 -0.27
CA THR A 42 -0.33 2.63 -1.72
C THR A 42 -0.85 1.24 -2.03
N PHE A 43 -1.60 1.11 -3.12
CA PHE A 43 -2.03 -0.15 -3.70
C PHE A 43 -1.55 -0.20 -5.14
N THR A 44 -0.61 -1.10 -5.43
CA THR A 44 -0.02 -1.27 -6.75
C THR A 44 -0.47 -2.63 -7.30
N ASP A 45 -1.24 -2.62 -8.38
CA ASP A 45 -1.58 -3.84 -9.11
C ASP A 45 -0.37 -4.31 -9.94
N ASP A 46 0.08 -5.54 -9.72
CA ASP A 46 1.26 -6.06 -10.40
C ASP A 46 1.03 -6.26 -11.92
N HIS A 47 -0.20 -6.58 -12.32
CA HIS A 47 -0.55 -6.83 -13.72
C HIS A 47 -0.62 -5.53 -14.55
N SER A 48 -1.47 -4.58 -14.14
CA SER A 48 -1.68 -3.33 -14.87
C SER A 48 -0.66 -2.25 -14.57
N ARG A 49 0.14 -2.40 -13.50
CA ARG A 49 0.97 -1.33 -12.93
C ARG A 49 0.17 -0.11 -12.50
N TYR A 50 -1.12 -0.27 -12.25
CA TYR A 50 -1.97 0.79 -11.74
C TYR A 50 -1.69 1.01 -10.25
N ASP A 51 -1.46 2.27 -9.89
CA ASP A 51 -1.24 2.71 -8.52
C ASP A 51 -2.44 3.51 -8.00
N TYR A 52 -2.88 3.16 -6.79
CA TYR A 52 -3.86 3.93 -6.03
C TYR A 52 -3.27 4.38 -4.70
N VAL A 53 -3.53 5.63 -4.32
CA VAL A 53 -3.04 6.23 -3.08
C VAL A 53 -4.22 6.70 -2.23
N TYR A 54 -4.27 6.22 -0.99
CA TYR A 54 -5.24 6.68 0.00
C TYR A 54 -4.53 7.41 1.14
N ILE A 55 -5.00 8.62 1.46
CA ILE A 55 -4.38 9.52 2.44
C ILE A 55 -5.12 9.39 3.79
N MET A 56 -4.37 9.27 4.88
CA MET A 56 -4.89 8.97 6.22
C MET A 56 -4.36 9.93 7.28
N ARG A 57 -5.17 10.22 8.31
CA ARG A 57 -4.74 11.01 9.47
C ARG A 57 -3.99 10.17 10.49
N TYR A 58 -4.48 8.97 10.74
CA TYR A 58 -3.94 8.02 11.70
C TYR A 58 -3.55 6.72 11.01
N LYS A 59 -2.48 6.08 11.52
CA LYS A 59 -2.05 4.78 11.02
C LYS A 59 -3.11 3.68 11.22
N SER A 60 -4.02 3.85 12.18
CA SER A 60 -5.11 2.90 12.46
C SER A 60 -6.14 2.82 11.34
N GLU A 61 -6.30 3.87 10.52
CA GLU A 61 -7.19 3.90 9.36
C GLU A 61 -6.79 2.85 8.30
N ALA A 62 -5.58 2.29 8.37
CA ALA A 62 -5.16 1.18 7.51
C ALA A 62 -5.80 -0.17 7.86
N PHE A 63 -6.51 -0.27 8.99
CA PHE A 63 -7.20 -1.48 9.45
C PHE A 63 -8.73 -1.34 9.46
N GLU A 64 -9.25 -0.19 9.06
CA GLU A 64 -10.69 0.05 8.85
C GLU A 64 -11.10 -0.43 7.45
#